data_AF-A0AAV4JTQ7-F1
#
_entry.id   AF-A0AAV4JTQ7-F1
#
_cell.length_a   1.000
_cell.length_b   1.000
_cell.length_c   1.000
_cell.angle_alpha   90.00
_cell.angle_beta   90.00
_cell.angle_gamma   90.00
#
_symmetry.space_group_name_H-M   'P 1'
#
loop_
_entity.id
_entity.type
_entity.pdbx_description
1 polymer ?
#
loop_
_entity_poly.entity_id
_entity_poly.type
_entity_poly.pdbx_seq_one_letter_code
_entity_poly.pdbx_strand_id
1 'polypeptide(L)'
;MLDRIVDKCKEHGMEINAKKTKTMYIERDTKTLTITLGNVVLEQVSKYSYLGQMITEDVANLKEVQIRIEKTRQKFWKKKELLRRNACLNAMKIILA
;
A
#
# COMPACT_ATOMS: atom_id res chain seq x y z
N MET A 1 -6.03 22.73 5.97
CA MET A 1 -6.76 21.90 4.97
C MET A 1 -7.49 20.75 5.65
N LEU A 2 -6.80 19.96 6.49
CA LEU A 2 -7.42 18.91 7.32
C LEU A 2 -8.55 19.43 8.23
N ASP A 3 -8.35 20.59 8.87
CA ASP A 3 -9.39 21.17 9.75
C ASP A 3 -10.69 21.47 9.01
N ARG A 4 -10.60 21.96 7.77
CA ARG A 4 -11.79 22.19 6.92
C ARG A 4 -12.54 20.91 6.61
N ILE A 5 -11.82 19.79 6.42
CA ILE A 5 -12.43 18.48 6.20
C ILE A 5 -13.13 18.03 7.47
N VAL A 6 -12.48 18.19 8.63
CA VAL A 6 -13.08 17.87 9.94
C VAL A 6 -14.37 18.66 10.15
N ASP A 7 -14.35 19.96 9.87
CA ASP A 7 -15.53 20.82 10.04
C ASP A 7 -16.67 20.37 9.13
N LYS A 8 -16.38 20.06 7.86
CA LYS A 8 -17.39 19.51 6.93
C LYS A 8 -17.90 18.13 7.32
N CYS A 9 -17.04 17.25 7.85
CA CYS A 9 -17.47 15.97 8.38
C CYS A 9 -18.43 16.17 9.56
N LYS A 10 -18.11 17.07 10.48
CA LYS A 10 -18.95 17.40 11.65
C LYS A 10 -20.31 17.97 11.25
N GLU A 11 -20.36 18.85 10.24
CA GLU A 11 -21.62 19.36 9.68
C GLU A 11 -22.56 18.23 9.21
N HIS A 12 -21.99 17.09 8.78
CA HIS A 12 -22.74 15.90 8.33
C HIS A 12 -22.84 14.81 9.40
N GLY A 13 -22.50 15.11 10.66
CA GLY A 13 -22.54 14.14 11.77
C GLY A 13 -21.47 13.05 11.71
N MET A 14 -20.40 13.25 10.94
CA MET A 14 -19.27 12.33 10.83
C MET A 14 -18.09 12.78 11.68
N GLU A 15 -17.37 11.83 12.28
CA GLU A 15 -16.19 12.09 13.08
C GLU A 15 -14.97 11.29 12.56
N ILE A 16 -13.82 11.96 12.49
CA ILE A 16 -12.57 11.35 12.01
C ILE A 16 -11.84 10.72 13.20
N ASN A 17 -11.60 9.41 13.11
CA ASN A 17 -10.87 8.67 14.14
C ASN A 17 -9.35 8.90 14.01
N ALA A 18 -8.78 9.72 14.88
CA ALA A 18 -7.35 10.04 14.90
C ALA A 18 -6.43 8.80 14.97
N LYS A 19 -6.86 7.71 15.62
CA LYS A 19 -6.05 6.48 15.75
C LYS A 19 -5.95 5.69 14.44
N LYS A 20 -6.97 5.80 13.57
CA LYS A 20 -6.99 5.13 12.26
C LYS A 20 -6.39 6.01 11.15
N THR A 21 -6.34 7.31 11.36
CA THR A 21 -5.78 8.26 10.40
C THR A 21 -4.27 8.38 10.60
N LYS A 22 -3.50 8.06 9.57
CA LYS A 22 -2.05 8.22 9.56
C LYS A 22 -1.63 9.16 8.44
N THR A 23 -0.47 9.76 8.59
CA THR A 23 0.09 10.68 7.60
C THR A 23 1.32 10.08 6.96
N MET A 24 1.59 10.48 5.72
CA MET A 24 2.76 10.06 5.00
C MET A 24 3.31 11.25 4.24
N TYR A 25 4.61 11.46 4.36
CA TYR A 25 5.33 12.44 3.58
C TYR A 25 6.06 11.72 2.44
N ILE A 26 5.91 12.23 1.22
CA ILE A 26 6.47 11.63 0.02
C ILE A 26 7.44 12.64 -0.59
N GLU A 27 8.73 12.44 -0.38
CA GLU A 27 9.83 13.23 -0.96
C GLU A 27 11.08 12.34 -0.99
N ARG A 28 12.13 12.76 -1.71
CA ARG A 28 13.43 12.05 -1.67
C ARG A 28 14.11 12.14 -0.31
N ASP A 29 13.90 13.24 0.41
CA ASP A 29 14.42 13.44 1.76
C ASP A 29 13.31 13.24 2.78
N THR A 30 13.56 12.35 3.75
CA THR A 30 12.62 12.11 4.84
C THR A 30 12.60 13.30 5.79
N LYS A 31 11.43 13.92 5.94
CA LYS A 31 11.16 14.96 6.94
C LYS A 31 10.08 14.50 7.89
N THR A 32 10.25 14.84 9.17
CA THR A 32 9.20 14.65 10.17
C THR A 32 8.20 15.78 10.02
N LEU A 33 6.94 15.43 9.77
CA LEU A 33 5.88 16.40 9.53
C LEU A 33 4.82 16.27 10.63
N THR A 34 4.76 17.28 11.49
CA THR A 34 3.79 17.32 12.59
C THR A 34 2.44 17.79 12.06
N ILE A 35 1.57 16.84 11.77
CA ILE A 35 0.18 17.12 11.39
C ILE A 35 -0.71 16.80 12.59
N THR A 36 -1.53 17.76 12.98
CA THR A 36 -2.48 17.61 14.09
C THR A 36 -3.91 17.48 13.58
N LEU A 37 -4.70 16.71 14.31
CA LEU A 37 -6.16 16.62 14.16
C LEU A 37 -6.77 17.04 15.50
N GLY A 38 -7.19 18.31 15.60
CA GLY A 38 -7.50 18.92 16.90
C GLY A 38 -6.25 18.96 17.79
N ASN A 39 -6.28 18.27 18.94
CA ASN A 39 -5.17 18.20 19.88
C ASN A 39 -4.29 16.94 19.74
N VAL A 40 -4.57 16.06 18.77
CA VAL A 40 -3.83 14.80 18.59
C VAL A 40 -2.86 14.94 17.42
N VAL A 41 -1.59 14.63 17.65
CA VAL A 41 -0.58 14.50 16.58
C VAL A 41 -0.79 13.16 15.88
N LEU A 42 -0.94 13.19 14.57
CA LEU A 42 -1.13 11.98 13.76
C LEU A 42 0.19 11.24 13.58
N GLU A 43 0.13 9.90 13.58
CA GLU A 43 1.28 9.04 13.35
C GLU A 43 1.74 9.15 11.88
N GLN A 44 3.03 9.45 11.69
CA GLN A 44 3.65 9.44 10.37
C GLN A 44 4.18 8.04 10.04
N VAL A 45 3.84 7.51 8.86
CA VAL A 45 4.29 6.20 8.37
C VAL A 45 5.16 6.33 7.13
N SER A 46 6.14 5.43 7.01
CA SER A 46 7.07 5.36 5.87
C SER A 46 6.58 4.46 4.72
N LYS A 47 5.63 3.57 5.01
CA LYS A 47 5.04 2.65 4.03
C LYS A 47 3.59 2.36 4.36
N TYR A 48 2.76 2.26 3.33
CA TYR A 48 1.39 1.78 3.46
C TYR A 48 0.97 0.94 2.27
N SER A 49 0.02 0.03 2.49
CA SER A 49 -0.56 -0.73 1.39
C SER A 49 -1.85 -0.07 0.94
N TYR A 50 -1.92 0.24 -0.35
CA TYR A 50 -3.08 0.82 -0.99
C TYR A 50 -3.49 -0.01 -2.19
N LEU A 51 -4.73 -0.52 -2.17
CA LEU A 51 -5.29 -1.33 -3.27
C LEU A 51 -4.36 -2.48 -3.72
N GLY A 52 -3.64 -3.10 -2.77
CA GLY A 52 -2.72 -4.21 -3.03
C GLY A 52 -1.32 -3.83 -3.52
N GLN A 53 -1.08 -2.54 -3.75
CA GLN A 53 0.25 -1.97 -3.99
C GLN A 53 0.87 -1.51 -2.68
N MET A 54 2.20 -1.49 -2.62
CA MET A 54 2.93 -0.94 -1.48
C MET A 54 3.50 0.40 -1.90
N ILE A 55 3.09 1.45 -1.19
CA ILE A 55 3.58 2.81 -1.41
C ILE A 55 4.57 3.12 -0.32
N THR A 56 5.72 3.65 -0.71
CA THR A 56 6.84 4.00 0.17
C THR A 56 7.11 5.49 0.12
N GLU A 57 7.69 6.03 1.19
CA GLU A 57 8.03 7.46 1.30
C GLU A 57 9.05 7.86 0.23
N ASP A 58 9.98 6.93 -0.04
CA ASP A 58 10.82 6.96 -1.22
C ASP A 58 9.90 6.86 -2.44
N VAL A 59 9.89 7.91 -3.27
CA VAL A 59 9.22 7.97 -4.60
C VAL A 59 9.69 6.83 -5.55
N ALA A 60 10.63 6.00 -5.10
CA ALA A 60 11.17 4.87 -5.83
C ALA A 60 10.27 3.62 -5.74
N ASN A 61 9.77 3.16 -6.89
CA ASN A 61 8.97 1.93 -7.01
C ASN A 61 9.80 0.63 -6.94
N LEU A 62 11.11 0.69 -6.69
CA LEU A 62 11.99 -0.49 -6.69
C LEU A 62 11.53 -1.55 -5.67
N LYS A 63 11.10 -1.10 -4.48
CA LYS A 63 10.59 -2.00 -3.43
C LYS A 63 9.31 -2.72 -3.88
N GLU A 64 8.42 -2.04 -4.58
CA GLU A 64 7.18 -2.64 -5.10
C GLU A 64 7.47 -3.68 -6.19
N VAL A 65 8.41 -3.38 -7.10
CA VAL A 65 8.87 -4.32 -8.13
C VAL A 65 9.44 -5.58 -7.50
N GLN A 66 10.30 -5.44 -6.48
CA GLN A 66 10.87 -6.57 -5.77
C GLN A 66 9.79 -7.43 -5.11
N ILE A 67 8.81 -6.80 -4.43
CA ILE A 67 7.67 -7.50 -3.84
C ILE A 67 6.89 -8.29 -4.89
N ARG A 68 6.67 -7.72 -6.08
CA ARG A 68 6.00 -8.44 -7.18
C ARG A 68 6.81 -9.63 -7.69
N ILE A 69 8.12 -9.48 -7.85
CA ILE A 69 9.02 -10.59 -8.23
C ILE A 69 8.93 -11.71 -7.20
N GLU A 70 8.98 -11.39 -5.91
CA GLU A 70 8.88 -12.36 -4.82
C GLU A 70 7.51 -13.06 -4.81
N LYS A 71 6.41 -12.31 -4.95
CA LYS A 71 5.06 -12.87 -5.08
C LYS A 71 4.98 -13.85 -6.26
N THR A 72 5.56 -13.50 -7.40
CA THR A 72 5.59 -14.38 -8.58
C THR A 72 6.44 -15.63 -8.33
N ARG A 73 7.61 -15.51 -7.73
CA ARG A 73 8.45 -16.66 -7.34
C ARG A 73 7.70 -17.60 -6.40
N GLN A 74 7.01 -17.06 -5.39
CA GLN A 74 6.20 -17.87 -4.47
C GLN A 74 5.07 -18.60 -5.21
N LYS A 75 4.36 -17.92 -6.12
CA LYS A 75 3.31 -18.54 -6.94
C LYS A 75 3.88 -19.64 -7.84
N PHE A 76 5.04 -19.41 -8.46
CA PHE A 76 5.73 -20.40 -9.29
C PHE A 76 6.09 -21.65 -8.47
N TRP A 77 6.72 -21.46 -7.30
CA TRP A 77 7.11 -22.57 -6.44
C TRP A 77 5.92 -23.39 -5.94
N LYS A 78 4.81 -22.73 -5.61
CA LYS A 78 3.55 -23.41 -5.24
C LYS A 78 2.99 -24.27 -6.39
N LYS A 79 3.24 -23.89 -7.64
CA LYS A 79 2.76 -24.61 -8.84
C LYS A 79 3.88 -25.35 -9.58
N LYS A 80 5.04 -25.57 -8.94
CA LYS A 80 6.26 -26.08 -9.59
C LYS A 80 6.04 -27.40 -10.34
N GLU A 81 5.23 -28.31 -9.80
CA GLU A 81 4.99 -29.63 -10.41
C GLU A 81 4.22 -29.53 -11.73
N LEU A 82 3.28 -28.58 -11.82
CA LEU A 82 2.53 -28.30 -13.03
C LEU A 82 3.36 -27.51 -14.04
N LEU A 83 4.16 -26.56 -13.56
CA LEU A 83 4.95 -25.68 -14.41
C LEU A 83 6.25 -26.31 -14.94
N ARG A 84 6.76 -27.36 -14.26
CA ARG A 84 7.97 -28.09 -14.66
C ARG A 84 7.69 -29.30 -15.55
N ARG A 85 6.51 -29.91 -15.44
CA ARG A 85 6.08 -30.97 -16.35
C ARG A 85 5.55 -30.29 -17.62
N ASN A 86 5.72 -30.89 -18.79
CA ASN A 86 5.08 -30.44 -20.05
C ASN A 86 3.55 -30.63 -20.01
N ALA A 87 2.91 -30.32 -18.88
CA ALA A 87 1.48 -30.39 -18.69
C ALA A 87 0.85 -29.28 -19.54
N CYS A 88 0.43 -29.70 -20.74
CA CYS A 88 -0.39 -29.00 -21.73
C CYS A 88 -0.27 -27.46 -21.69
N LEU A 89 0.46 -26.90 -22.65
CA LEU A 89 0.56 -25.45 -22.93
C LEU A 89 -0.80 -24.71 -22.85
N ASN A 90 -1.91 -25.39 -23.14
CA ASN A 90 -3.27 -24.87 -23.05
C ASN A 90 -3.77 -24.68 -21.61
N ALA A 91 -3.43 -25.56 -20.68
CA ALA A 91 -3.76 -25.39 -19.26
C ALA A 91 -2.92 -24.27 -18.61
N MET A 92 -1.67 -24.10 -19.06
CA MET A 92 -0.82 -22.98 -18.64
C MET A 92 -1.44 -21.61 -18.99
N LYS A 93 -2.03 -21.45 -20.18
CA LYS A 93 -2.64 -20.16 -20.61
C LYS A 93 -3.78 -19.70 -19.70
N ILE A 94 -4.60 -20.62 -19.20
CA ILE A 94 -5.74 -20.31 -18.32
C ILE A 94 -5.27 -19.97 -16.90
N ILE A 95 -4.15 -20.54 -16.46
CA ILE A 95 -3.66 -20.41 -15.07
C ILE A 95 -2.74 -19.18 -14.89
N LEU A 96 -2.16 -18.67 -15.98
CA LEU A 96 -1.28 -17.51 -16.01
C LEU A 96 -1.99 -16.18 -16.34
N ALA A 97 -3.28 -16.24 -16.72
CA ALA A 97 -4.17 -15.09 -16.82
C ALA A 97 -4.67 -14.67 -15.42
#